data_AF-A0A6N8RAX1-F1
#
_entry.id   AF-A0A6N8RAX1-F1
#
_cell.length_a   1.000
_cell.length_b   1.000
_cell.length_c   1.000
_cell.angle_alpha   90.00
_cell.angle_beta   90.00
_cell.angle_gamma   90.00
#
_symmetry.space_group_name_H-M   'P 1'
#
loop_
_entity.id
_entity.type
_entity.pdbx_description
1 polymer ?
#
loop_
_entity_poly.entity_id
_entity_poly.type
_entity_poly.pdbx_seq_one_letter_code
_entity_poly.pdbx_strand_id
1 'polypeptide(L)'
;MAGTVLYQDRAMKQITFAPRNHLLTNTNTWTPDSQWLVFDVRPSGASFTGETIERVNIHTGEVEVIYRASQGAHVGVVTVHPKSEKYVFIHGPENPDETWHYDFHHRRGVIAEGGKVSNLDAMDITAPYTPGALRGGSHVHVFSPNGERVSFTYNDHVMHELDPALDLRNVGVAA
;
A
#
# COMPACT_ATOMS: atom_id res chain seq x y z
N MET A 1 49.19 -1.12 12.90
CA MET A 1 48.16 -2.12 13.28
C MET A 1 46.91 -1.83 12.47
N ALA A 2 46.67 -2.60 11.41
CA ALA A 2 45.42 -2.52 10.66
C ALA A 2 44.43 -3.48 11.30
N GLY A 3 43.33 -2.95 11.83
CA GLY A 3 42.27 -3.74 12.44
C GLY A 3 41.59 -4.61 11.39
N THR A 4 41.53 -5.91 11.65
CA THR A 4 40.73 -6.85 10.87
C THR A 4 39.26 -6.45 10.97
N VAL A 5 38.69 -5.96 9.87
CA VAL A 5 37.23 -5.83 9.74
C VAL A 5 36.68 -7.26 9.65
N LEU A 6 36.09 -7.74 10.73
CA LEU A 6 35.34 -8.99 10.73
C LEU A 6 34.06 -8.77 9.92
N TYR A 7 34.08 -9.15 8.65
CA TYR A 7 32.86 -9.37 7.90
C TYR A 7 32.14 -10.55 8.56
N GLN A 8 31.12 -10.27 9.37
CA GLN A 8 30.16 -11.31 9.74
C GLN A 8 29.46 -11.73 8.45
N ASP A 9 29.67 -12.97 8.01
CA ASP A 9 28.90 -13.58 6.93
C ASP A 9 27.42 -13.51 7.30
N ARG A 10 26.72 -12.51 6.76
CA ARG A 10 25.27 -12.45 6.83
C ARG A 10 24.75 -13.49 5.86
N ALA A 11 24.47 -14.68 6.36
CA ALA A 11 23.84 -15.74 5.57
C ALA A 11 22.50 -15.23 5.03
N MET A 12 22.38 -15.16 3.70
CA MET A 12 21.14 -14.81 3.03
C MET A 12 20.20 -16.02 3.07
N LYS A 13 18.94 -15.80 3.47
CA LYS A 13 17.90 -16.85 3.58
C LYS A 13 16.71 -16.48 2.71
N GLN A 14 16.29 -17.39 1.83
CA GLN A 14 14.98 -17.31 1.19
C GLN A 14 13.91 -17.76 2.18
N ILE A 15 12.84 -16.97 2.34
CA ILE A 15 11.76 -17.25 3.31
C ILE A 15 10.38 -17.46 2.64
N THR A 16 10.25 -17.19 1.35
CA THR A 16 9.03 -17.39 0.56
C THR A 16 9.29 -18.39 -0.58
N PHE A 17 8.35 -19.30 -0.82
CA PHE A 17 8.55 -20.41 -1.78
C PHE A 17 7.40 -20.61 -2.77
N ALA A 18 6.28 -19.88 -2.61
CA ALA A 18 5.16 -19.99 -3.54
C ALA A 18 5.58 -19.54 -4.95
N PRO A 19 5.12 -20.19 -6.03
CA PRO A 19 5.49 -19.85 -7.42
C PRO A 19 4.72 -18.62 -7.93
N ARG A 20 4.85 -17.50 -7.20
CA ARG A 20 4.21 -16.21 -7.48
C ARG A 20 5.12 -15.08 -6.99
N ASN A 21 4.75 -13.85 -7.30
CA ASN A 21 5.51 -12.68 -6.91
C ASN A 21 5.30 -12.34 -5.43
N HIS A 22 6.34 -11.76 -4.82
CA HIS A 22 6.34 -11.26 -3.45
C HIS A 22 7.04 -9.90 -3.48
N LEU A 23 6.26 -8.82 -3.43
CA LEU A 23 6.75 -7.47 -3.63
C LEU A 23 6.67 -6.68 -2.32
N LEU A 24 7.84 -6.32 -1.80
CA LEU A 24 7.96 -5.39 -0.69
C LEU A 24 7.77 -3.95 -1.19
N THR A 25 6.99 -3.16 -0.44
CA THR A 25 7.09 -1.70 -0.55
C THR A 25 8.48 -1.26 -0.13
N ASN A 26 8.96 -0.15 -0.69
CA ASN A 26 10.32 0.36 -0.44
C ASN A 26 10.55 0.87 0.99
N THR A 27 9.54 0.86 1.86
CA THR A 27 9.64 1.33 3.26
C THR A 27 8.58 0.67 4.15
N ASN A 28 8.80 0.70 5.46
CA ASN A 28 7.85 0.30 6.51
C ASN A 28 7.17 -1.05 6.25
N THR A 29 7.93 -2.11 6.00
CA THR A 29 7.40 -3.45 5.70
C THR A 29 7.49 -4.44 6.86
N TRP A 30 8.09 -4.03 7.98
CA TRP A 30 8.23 -4.87 9.17
C TRP A 30 7.06 -4.66 10.13
N THR A 31 6.58 -5.75 10.74
CA THR A 31 5.76 -5.63 11.95
C THR A 31 6.58 -5.07 13.12
N PRO A 32 5.94 -4.40 14.10
CA PRO A 32 6.67 -3.78 15.22
C PRO A 32 7.52 -4.75 16.04
N ASP A 33 7.13 -6.03 16.11
CA ASP A 33 7.85 -7.11 16.79
C ASP A 33 9.03 -7.68 15.98
N SER A 34 9.22 -7.19 14.74
CA SER A 34 10.23 -7.65 13.79
C SER A 34 10.15 -9.15 13.45
N GLN A 35 9.00 -9.80 13.67
CA GLN A 35 8.82 -11.21 13.35
C GLN A 35 8.28 -11.44 11.94
N TRP A 36 7.62 -10.44 11.35
CA TRP A 36 6.95 -10.56 10.07
C TRP A 36 7.36 -9.47 9.08
N LEU A 37 7.45 -9.88 7.81
CA LEU A 37 7.58 -8.99 6.65
C LEU A 37 6.28 -8.99 5.86
N VAL A 38 5.80 -7.80 5.49
CA VAL A 38 4.52 -7.59 4.80
C VAL A 38 4.78 -7.22 3.34
N PHE A 39 4.07 -7.88 2.42
CA PHE A 39 4.23 -7.74 0.98
C PHE A 39 2.90 -7.83 0.23
N ASP A 40 2.91 -7.42 -1.04
CA ASP A 40 1.83 -7.66 -1.98
C ASP A 40 2.28 -8.62 -3.10
N VAL A 41 1.35 -9.15 -3.88
CA VAL A 41 1.62 -10.19 -4.89
C VAL A 41 1.72 -9.66 -6.33
N ARG A 42 1.88 -8.34 -6.52
CA ARG A 42 1.98 -7.75 -7.86
C ARG A 42 3.27 -8.20 -8.56
N PRO A 43 3.25 -8.37 -9.89
CA PRO A 43 4.43 -8.80 -10.64
C PRO A 43 5.52 -7.73 -10.76
N SER A 44 5.17 -6.46 -10.60
CA SER A 44 6.11 -5.35 -10.60
C SER A 44 5.50 -4.12 -9.94
N GLY A 45 6.32 -3.13 -9.59
CA GLY A 45 5.84 -1.84 -9.06
C GLY A 45 4.99 -1.04 -10.06
N ALA A 46 5.10 -1.32 -11.36
CA ALA A 46 4.32 -0.67 -12.42
C ALA A 46 2.98 -1.38 -12.72
N SER A 47 2.82 -2.63 -12.27
CA SER A 47 1.58 -3.38 -12.38
C SER A 47 0.72 -3.19 -11.13
N PHE A 48 -0.60 -3.30 -11.28
CA PHE A 48 -1.55 -3.26 -10.19
C PHE A 48 -2.65 -4.31 -10.35
N THR A 49 -2.21 -5.56 -10.41
CA THR A 49 -3.06 -6.76 -10.51
C THR A 49 -2.96 -7.62 -9.26
N GLY A 50 -2.57 -7.04 -8.11
CA GLY A 50 -2.38 -7.77 -6.87
C GLY A 50 -3.72 -8.13 -6.25
N GLU A 51 -3.89 -9.37 -5.80
CA GLU A 51 -5.15 -9.82 -5.21
C GLU A 51 -5.11 -9.87 -3.68
N THR A 52 -3.91 -9.89 -3.10
CA THR A 52 -3.72 -10.07 -1.66
C THR A 52 -2.63 -9.16 -1.10
N ILE A 53 -2.85 -8.78 0.15
CA ILE A 53 -1.82 -8.28 1.06
C ILE A 53 -1.51 -9.39 2.05
N GLU A 54 -0.23 -9.71 2.22
CA GLU A 54 0.21 -10.88 2.96
C GLU A 54 1.40 -10.55 3.86
N ARG A 55 1.65 -11.43 4.83
CA ARG A 55 2.86 -11.38 5.66
C ARG A 55 3.52 -12.74 5.73
N VAL A 56 4.85 -12.75 5.86
CA VAL A 56 5.66 -13.95 6.07
C VAL A 56 6.43 -13.84 7.37
N ASN A 57 6.38 -14.88 8.21
CA ASN A 57 7.19 -14.96 9.42
C ASN A 57 8.63 -15.31 9.04
N ILE A 58 9.60 -14.51 9.51
CA ILE A 58 11.00 -14.68 9.08
C ILE A 58 11.67 -15.95 9.64
N HIS A 59 11.15 -16.47 10.75
CA HIS A 59 11.69 -17.64 11.43
C HIS A 59 11.11 -18.93 10.85
N THR A 60 9.77 -19.00 10.79
CA THR A 60 9.04 -20.21 10.41
C THR A 60 8.77 -20.32 8.90
N GLY A 61 8.75 -19.21 8.18
CA GLY A 61 8.29 -19.15 6.78
C GLY A 61 6.76 -19.27 6.63
N GLU A 62 6.01 -19.23 7.73
CA GLU A 62 4.56 -19.18 7.71
C GLU A 62 4.07 -17.93 6.98
N VAL A 63 3.06 -18.09 6.12
CA VAL A 63 2.47 -17.01 5.33
C VAL A 63 1.01 -16.85 5.71
N GLU A 64 0.61 -15.62 5.98
CA GLU A 64 -0.76 -15.26 6.31
C GLU A 64 -1.29 -14.18 5.37
N VAL A 65 -2.56 -14.29 5.00
CA VAL A 65 -3.27 -13.28 4.20
C VAL A 65 -3.90 -12.27 5.16
N ILE A 66 -3.47 -11.01 5.08
CA ILE A 66 -4.02 -9.88 5.83
C ILE A 66 -5.31 -9.40 5.17
N TYR A 67 -5.30 -9.32 3.84
CA TYR A 67 -6.43 -8.84 3.06
C TYR A 67 -6.49 -9.55 1.72
N ARG A 68 -7.71 -9.86 1.26
CA ARG A 68 -8.00 -10.36 -0.09
C ARG A 68 -8.97 -9.40 -0.76
N ALA A 69 -8.55 -8.85 -1.89
CA ALA A 69 -9.41 -8.03 -2.72
C ALA A 69 -10.61 -8.87 -3.21
N SER A 70 -11.76 -8.21 -3.36
CA SER A 70 -12.99 -8.82 -3.81
C SER A 70 -13.62 -7.98 -4.91
N GLN A 71 -14.65 -8.52 -5.58
CA GLN A 71 -15.41 -7.79 -6.60
C GLN A 71 -14.53 -7.24 -7.73
N GLY A 72 -13.52 -7.99 -8.17
CA GLY A 72 -12.62 -7.59 -9.25
C GLY A 72 -11.63 -6.47 -8.90
N ALA A 73 -11.59 -6.02 -7.65
CA ALA A 73 -10.60 -5.04 -7.22
C ALA A 73 -9.19 -5.63 -7.15
N HIS A 74 -8.20 -4.74 -7.16
CA HIS A 74 -6.80 -5.05 -6.92
C HIS A 74 -6.23 -4.23 -5.77
N VAL A 75 -5.18 -4.75 -5.14
CA VAL A 75 -4.50 -4.15 -3.99
C VAL A 75 -2.99 -4.22 -4.13
N GLY A 76 -2.29 -3.35 -3.40
CA GLY A 76 -0.84 -3.42 -3.26
C GLY A 76 -0.26 -2.22 -2.53
N VAL A 77 1.07 -2.12 -2.53
CA VAL A 77 1.82 -1.01 -1.94
C VAL A 77 1.50 -0.83 -0.45
N VAL A 78 1.64 -1.92 0.31
CA VAL A 78 1.36 -1.96 1.75
C VAL A 78 2.49 -1.35 2.58
N THR A 79 2.15 -0.58 3.60
CA THR A 79 3.06 -0.19 4.68
C THR A 79 2.47 -0.53 6.05
N VAL A 80 3.34 -0.69 7.04
CA VAL A 80 3.02 -1.13 8.40
C VAL A 80 3.16 0.04 9.36
N HIS A 81 2.22 0.12 10.30
CA HIS A 81 2.26 1.09 11.39
C HIS A 81 3.44 0.79 12.34
N PRO A 82 4.19 1.79 12.82
CA PRO A 82 5.44 1.57 13.55
C PRO A 82 5.27 0.94 14.95
N LYS A 83 4.04 0.93 15.50
CA LYS A 83 3.77 0.53 16.90
C LYS A 83 2.66 -0.50 17.08
N SER A 84 1.94 -0.86 16.01
CA SER A 84 0.85 -1.84 16.08
C SER A 84 0.73 -2.61 14.77
N GLU A 85 0.10 -3.78 14.82
CA GLU A 85 -0.23 -4.58 13.63
C GLU A 85 -1.41 -3.96 12.87
N LYS A 86 -1.11 -2.81 12.27
CA LYS A 86 -2.00 -2.03 11.42
C LYS A 86 -1.32 -1.82 10.10
N TYR A 87 -2.06 -2.06 9.02
CA TYR A 87 -1.56 -2.05 7.67
C TYR A 87 -2.32 -1.01 6.87
N VAL A 88 -1.63 -0.19 6.08
CA VAL A 88 -2.25 0.69 5.09
C VAL A 88 -1.78 0.30 3.71
N PHE A 89 -2.69 0.22 2.75
CA PHE A 89 -2.38 -0.17 1.37
C PHE A 89 -3.31 0.51 0.38
N ILE A 90 -2.90 0.51 -0.88
CA ILE A 90 -3.71 1.01 -1.98
C ILE A 90 -4.74 -0.04 -2.35
N HIS A 91 -5.99 0.40 -2.50
CA HIS A 91 -7.09 -0.38 -3.03
C HIS A 91 -7.63 0.28 -4.31
N GLY A 92 -7.75 -0.51 -5.38
CA GLY A 92 -8.43 -0.09 -6.60
C GLY A 92 -9.96 -0.08 -6.46
N PRO A 93 -10.69 0.30 -7.50
CA PRO A 93 -12.15 0.27 -7.45
C PRO A 93 -12.66 -1.18 -7.39
N GLU A 94 -13.79 -1.36 -6.70
CA GLU A 94 -14.58 -2.59 -6.72
C GLU A 94 -15.63 -2.52 -7.82
N ASN A 95 -15.99 -3.68 -8.38
CA ASN A 95 -16.86 -3.83 -9.55
C ASN A 95 -16.39 -2.97 -10.73
N PRO A 96 -15.14 -3.12 -11.19
CA PRO A 96 -14.66 -2.27 -12.26
C PRO A 96 -15.40 -2.53 -13.57
N ASP A 97 -15.67 -1.47 -14.32
CA ASP A 97 -16.28 -1.50 -15.65
C ASP A 97 -15.50 -0.66 -16.66
N GLU A 98 -16.02 -0.50 -17.88
CA GLU A 98 -15.36 0.24 -18.95
C GLU A 98 -15.04 1.69 -18.58
N THR A 99 -15.87 2.31 -17.73
CA THR A 99 -15.76 3.71 -17.30
C THR A 99 -15.14 3.87 -15.91
N TRP A 100 -15.23 2.84 -15.08
CA TRP A 100 -14.75 2.81 -13.71
C TRP A 100 -13.80 1.62 -13.51
N HIS A 101 -12.58 1.73 -14.02
CA HIS A 101 -11.55 0.71 -13.84
C HIS A 101 -10.35 1.28 -13.09
N TYR A 102 -9.40 0.39 -12.78
CA TYR A 102 -8.16 0.82 -12.17
C TYR A 102 -7.46 1.87 -13.04
N ASP A 103 -7.32 3.05 -12.46
CA ASP A 103 -6.45 4.13 -12.89
C ASP A 103 -5.81 4.74 -11.64
N PHE A 104 -4.67 5.43 -11.78
CA PHE A 104 -4.03 6.05 -10.63
C PHE A 104 -4.82 7.18 -9.97
N HIS A 105 -5.83 7.70 -10.66
CA HIS A 105 -6.84 8.62 -10.14
C HIS A 105 -8.01 7.93 -9.42
N HIS A 106 -8.16 6.59 -9.53
CA HIS A 106 -9.28 5.83 -8.95
C HIS A 106 -8.85 4.90 -7.80
N ARG A 107 -7.83 5.33 -7.05
CA ARG A 107 -7.25 4.57 -5.94
C ARG A 107 -7.62 5.18 -4.60
N ARG A 108 -7.86 4.34 -3.60
CA ARG A 108 -8.08 4.76 -2.21
C ARG A 108 -7.08 4.10 -1.26
N GLY A 109 -6.79 4.77 -0.15
CA GLY A 109 -6.10 4.18 0.98
C GLY A 109 -7.06 3.35 1.83
N VAL A 110 -6.64 2.16 2.20
CA VAL A 110 -7.39 1.26 3.09
C VAL A 110 -6.52 0.84 4.26
N ILE A 111 -7.08 0.85 5.46
CA ILE A 111 -6.46 0.34 6.68
C ILE A 111 -7.05 -1.03 7.03
N ALA A 112 -6.19 -2.00 7.35
CA ALA A 112 -6.56 -3.26 7.98
C ALA A 112 -5.94 -3.36 9.38
N GLU A 113 -6.76 -3.70 10.38
CA GLU A 113 -6.36 -3.91 11.78
C GLU A 113 -7.34 -4.87 12.47
N GLY A 114 -6.82 -5.92 13.13
CA GLY A 114 -7.65 -6.85 13.92
C GLY A 114 -8.78 -7.51 13.12
N GLY A 115 -8.55 -7.84 11.84
CA GLY A 115 -9.53 -8.43 10.93
C GLY A 115 -10.61 -7.45 10.44
N LYS A 116 -10.52 -6.16 10.80
CA LYS A 116 -11.40 -5.10 10.32
C LYS A 116 -10.70 -4.29 9.24
N VAL A 117 -11.50 -3.74 8.34
CA VAL A 117 -11.05 -2.95 7.20
C VAL A 117 -11.84 -1.66 7.14
N SER A 118 -11.16 -0.53 6.91
CA SER A 118 -11.78 0.79 6.76
C SER A 118 -11.00 1.64 5.77
N ASN A 119 -11.67 2.56 5.08
CA ASN A 119 -10.98 3.54 4.23
C ASN A 119 -10.17 4.52 5.10
N LEU A 120 -8.96 4.86 4.64
CA LEU A 120 -8.14 5.94 5.19
C LEU A 120 -8.58 7.28 4.63
N ASP A 121 -8.72 7.35 3.30
CA ASP A 121 -9.10 8.56 2.58
C ASP A 121 -10.53 8.44 2.03
N ALA A 122 -11.21 9.58 1.98
CA ALA A 122 -12.47 9.73 1.27
C ALA A 122 -12.16 10.22 -0.15
N MET A 123 -12.92 9.73 -1.13
CA MET A 123 -12.84 10.15 -2.51
C MET A 123 -14.21 10.58 -2.99
N ASP A 124 -14.29 11.77 -3.60
CA ASP A 124 -15.49 12.29 -4.22
C ASP A 124 -15.13 13.06 -5.49
N ILE A 125 -15.38 12.42 -6.62
CA ILE A 125 -15.06 12.94 -7.95
C ILE A 125 -16.31 13.45 -8.68
N THR A 126 -17.49 13.37 -8.08
CA THR A 126 -18.76 13.75 -8.70
C THR A 126 -19.31 15.01 -8.04
N ALA A 127 -19.70 16.00 -8.83
CA ALA A 127 -20.31 17.21 -8.28
C ALA A 127 -21.74 16.93 -7.77
N PRO A 128 -22.18 17.55 -6.65
CA PRO A 128 -21.44 18.50 -5.81
C PRO A 128 -20.43 17.81 -4.88
N TYR A 129 -19.21 18.34 -4.83
CA TYR A 129 -18.11 17.72 -4.08
C TYR A 129 -18.26 17.84 -2.56
N THR A 130 -17.79 16.81 -1.87
CA THR A 130 -17.72 16.72 -0.41
C THR A 130 -16.46 17.43 0.13
N PRO A 131 -16.59 18.46 0.99
CA PRO A 131 -15.45 19.11 1.62
C PRO A 131 -14.58 18.11 2.40
N GLY A 132 -13.28 18.09 2.09
CA GLY A 132 -12.30 17.20 2.73
C GLY A 132 -12.10 15.85 2.04
N ALA A 133 -12.94 15.48 1.07
CA ALA A 133 -12.69 14.32 0.22
C ALA A 133 -11.68 14.67 -0.89
N LEU A 134 -10.87 13.69 -1.29
CA LEU A 134 -10.02 13.80 -2.46
C LEU A 134 -10.86 13.77 -3.73
N ARG A 135 -10.57 14.63 -4.69
CA ARG A 135 -11.17 14.58 -6.04
C ARG A 135 -10.39 13.65 -6.97
N GLY A 136 -9.76 12.61 -6.43
CA GLY A 136 -8.94 11.68 -7.19
C GLY A 136 -8.17 10.74 -6.29
N GLY A 137 -7.17 10.09 -6.88
CA GLY A 137 -6.58 8.87 -6.36
C GLY A 137 -5.35 9.10 -5.49
N SER A 138 -5.29 8.39 -4.37
CA SER A 138 -4.11 8.37 -3.51
C SER A 138 -3.07 7.33 -3.98
N HIS A 139 -1.79 7.61 -3.72
CA HIS A 139 -0.66 6.73 -3.99
C HIS A 139 -0.15 6.10 -2.69
N VAL A 140 1.14 5.80 -2.59
CA VAL A 140 1.72 5.19 -1.39
C VAL A 140 1.40 5.99 -0.14
N HIS A 141 0.91 5.27 0.88
CA HIS A 141 0.60 5.79 2.21
C HIS A 141 1.72 5.39 3.17
N VAL A 142 2.26 6.33 3.93
CA VAL A 142 3.35 6.08 4.87
C VAL A 142 3.00 6.69 6.22
N PHE A 143 2.98 5.84 7.26
CA PHE A 143 2.84 6.30 8.63
C PHE A 143 4.03 7.17 9.05
N SER A 144 3.73 8.28 9.72
CA SER A 144 4.71 9.06 10.47
C SER A 144 5.39 8.21 11.55
N PRO A 145 6.62 8.57 11.99
CA PRO A 145 7.38 7.75 12.95
C PRO A 145 6.66 7.47 14.28
N ASN A 146 5.76 8.35 14.72
CA ASN A 146 4.97 8.14 15.93
C ASN A 146 3.66 7.38 15.69
N GLY A 147 3.26 7.17 14.44
CA GLY A 147 2.05 6.44 14.04
C GLY A 147 0.77 7.27 13.95
N GLU A 148 0.82 8.57 14.28
CA GLU A 148 -0.38 9.40 14.44
C GLU A 148 -0.90 10.02 13.13
N ARG A 149 -0.07 10.03 12.10
CA ARG A 149 -0.39 10.62 10.79
C ARG A 149 0.06 9.72 9.66
N VAL A 150 -0.59 9.86 8.51
CA VAL A 150 -0.23 9.18 7.26
C VAL A 150 0.02 10.21 6.17
N SER A 151 1.21 10.21 5.58
CA SER A 151 1.52 11.01 4.39
C SER A 151 1.22 10.22 3.12
N PHE A 152 0.77 10.90 2.08
CA PHE A 152 0.58 10.31 0.76
C PHE A 152 0.75 11.37 -0.33
N THR A 153 0.95 10.91 -1.56
CA THR A 153 0.72 11.76 -2.74
C THR A 153 -0.62 11.42 -3.36
N TYR A 154 -1.19 12.32 -4.13
CA TYR A 154 -2.42 12.06 -4.89
C TYR A 154 -2.43 12.84 -6.21
N ASN A 155 -3.25 12.40 -7.16
CA ASN A 155 -3.57 13.14 -8.38
C ASN A 155 -5.06 13.44 -8.40
N ASP A 156 -5.44 14.60 -8.93
CA ASP A 156 -6.84 15.05 -8.97
C ASP A 156 -7.49 14.62 -10.30
N HIS A 157 -8.43 13.69 -10.22
CA HIS A 157 -9.17 13.17 -11.38
C HIS A 157 -9.92 14.28 -12.11
N VAL A 158 -10.56 15.19 -11.37
CA VAL A 158 -11.36 16.27 -11.95
C VAL A 158 -10.48 17.24 -12.76
N MET A 159 -9.27 17.52 -12.27
CA MET A 159 -8.32 18.35 -13.00
C MET A 159 -7.76 17.64 -14.24
N HIS A 160 -7.51 16.33 -14.15
CA HIS A 160 -7.08 15.50 -15.27
C HIS A 160 -8.14 15.48 -16.40
N GLU A 161 -9.41 15.27 -16.05
CA GLU A 161 -10.53 15.27 -17.00
C GLU A 161 -10.75 16.65 -17.65
N LEU A 162 -10.43 17.72 -16.93
CA LEU A 162 -10.54 19.08 -17.47
C LEU A 162 -9.47 19.36 -18.54
N ASP A 163 -8.21 19.04 -18.24
CA ASP A 163 -7.08 19.14 -19.15
C ASP A 163 -5.91 18.31 -18.60
N PRO A 164 -5.34 17.34 -19.35
CA PRO A 164 -4.18 16.56 -18.91
C PRO A 164 -2.98 17.41 -18.48
N ALA A 165 -2.84 18.65 -18.97
CA ALA A 165 -1.80 19.57 -18.54
C ALA A 165 -1.96 20.06 -17.08
N LEU A 166 -3.16 19.91 -16.51
CA LEU A 166 -3.49 20.26 -15.12
C LEU A 166 -3.38 19.07 -14.16
N ASP A 167 -3.05 17.88 -14.66
CA ASP A 167 -2.81 16.68 -13.87
C ASP A 167 -1.48 16.80 -13.09
N LEU A 168 -1.58 17.35 -11.88
CA LEU A 168 -0.46 17.55 -10.99
C LEU A 168 -0.50 16.56 -9.82
N ARG A 169 0.68 16.03 -9.49
CA ARG A 169 0.87 15.25 -8.27
C ARG A 169 1.00 16.18 -7.08
N ASN A 170 0.10 16.01 -6.12
CA ASN A 170 0.02 16.78 -4.89
C ASN A 170 0.37 15.92 -3.67
N VAL A 171 0.56 16.56 -2.52
CA VAL A 171 0.90 15.91 -1.24
C VAL A 171 -0.26 16.10 -0.25
N GLY A 172 -0.61 15.04 0.47
CA GLY A 172 -1.64 15.03 1.50
C GLY A 172 -1.15 14.43 2.81
N VAL A 173 -1.88 14.74 3.88
CA VAL A 173 -1.70 14.14 5.20
C VAL A 173 -3.06 13.80 5.79
N ALA A 174 -3.20 12.58 6.31
CA ALA A 174 -4.34 12.14 7.12
C ALA A 174 -3.90 12.03 8.60
N ALA A 175 -4.82 12.31 9.52
CA ALA A 175 -4.61 12.29 10.98
C ALA A 175 -5.86 11.76 11.67
#